data_AF-A0AAF0W389-F1
#
_entry.id   AF-A0AAF0W389-F1
#
_cell.length_a   1.000
_cell.length_b   1.000
_cell.length_c   1.000
_cell.angle_alpha   90.00
_cell.angle_beta   90.00
_cell.angle_gamma   90.00
#
_symmetry.space_group_name_H-M   'P 1'
#
loop_
_entity.id
_entity.type
_entity.pdbx_description
1 polymer ?
#
loop_
_entity_poly.entity_id
_entity_poly.type
_entity_poly.pdbx_seq_one_letter_code
_entity_poly.pdbx_strand_id
1 'polypeptide(L)'
;MKRKEIRQKKKIKRSKKVYFVRFMSLFVILVVAVSAVIYVQAEKTLTKTHVNTKIKSSSISAKKPLNILLMGVDTGDNSRGGADSWNGNSDSQIILTLNPRTKTTTIISVERDTMTNIEDASGKIQSTQKMNAAYPLGFNNGGLSSAVTYAMKTIGNQVGLNLNNFMIVNMDGLVNLVNDVGGV
;
A
#
# COMPACT_ATOMS: atom_id res chain seq x y z
N MET A 1 66.77 30.08 -54.88
CA MET A 1 65.37 29.92 -54.44
C MET A 1 65.25 28.62 -53.64
N LYS A 2 65.12 28.67 -52.29
CA LYS A 2 65.02 27.47 -51.43
C LYS A 2 63.55 26.98 -51.38
N ARG A 3 63.27 25.75 -51.84
CA ARG A 3 61.97 25.09 -51.61
C ARG A 3 61.90 24.65 -50.14
N LYS A 4 60.90 25.13 -49.40
CA LYS A 4 60.56 24.64 -48.06
C LYS A 4 59.76 23.35 -48.20
N GLU A 5 60.26 22.25 -47.63
CA GLU A 5 59.46 21.04 -47.44
C GLU A 5 58.39 21.26 -46.37
N ILE A 6 57.15 20.95 -46.71
CA ILE A 6 56.01 20.98 -45.79
C ILE A 6 55.99 19.64 -45.05
N ARG A 7 56.43 19.64 -43.79
CA ARG A 7 56.41 18.47 -42.90
C ARG A 7 54.96 18.16 -42.48
N GLN A 8 54.37 17.10 -43.05
CA GLN A 8 53.03 16.64 -42.64
C GLN A 8 53.03 16.16 -41.18
N LYS A 9 52.13 16.72 -40.35
CA LYS A 9 51.94 16.29 -38.95
C LYS A 9 51.23 14.91 -38.93
N LYS A 10 51.89 13.89 -38.40
CA LYS A 10 51.29 12.54 -38.19
C LYS A 10 50.08 12.64 -37.25
N LYS A 11 48.90 12.26 -37.72
CA LYS A 11 47.69 12.12 -36.88
C LYS A 11 47.89 10.97 -35.90
N ILE A 12 47.84 11.26 -34.59
CA ILE A 12 47.97 10.27 -33.52
C ILE A 12 46.73 9.36 -33.54
N LYS A 13 46.86 8.13 -34.05
CA LYS A 13 45.80 7.12 -34.00
C LYS A 13 45.66 6.61 -32.56
N ARG A 14 44.65 7.08 -31.82
CA ARG A 14 44.34 6.57 -30.48
C ARG A 14 43.76 5.15 -30.59
N SER A 15 44.20 4.25 -29.70
CA SER A 15 43.82 2.83 -29.74
C SER A 15 42.33 2.64 -29.44
N LYS A 16 41.69 1.65 -30.09
CA LYS A 16 40.26 1.35 -29.91
C LYS A 16 39.88 1.10 -28.43
N LYS A 17 40.85 0.70 -27.58
CA LYS A 17 40.70 0.54 -26.13
C LYS A 17 40.29 1.84 -25.42
N VAL A 18 40.73 3.02 -25.89
CA VAL A 18 40.38 4.31 -25.27
C VAL A 18 38.91 4.65 -25.50
N TYR A 19 38.35 4.29 -26.67
CA TYR A 19 36.93 4.45 -26.95
C TYR A 19 36.08 3.47 -26.14
N PHE A 20 36.56 2.23 -25.96
CA PHE A 20 35.87 1.23 -25.14
C PHE A 20 35.79 1.62 -23.65
N VAL A 21 36.88 2.13 -23.07
CA VAL A 21 36.89 2.59 -21.66
C VAL A 21 35.98 3.80 -21.46
N ARG A 22 35.94 4.74 -22.43
CA ARG A 22 35.02 5.90 -22.38
C ARG A 22 33.56 5.49 -22.50
N PHE A 23 33.25 4.50 -23.33
CA PHE A 23 31.90 3.96 -23.43
C PHE A 23 31.45 3.26 -22.13
N MET A 24 32.32 2.45 -21.53
CA MET A 24 32.06 1.79 -20.24
C MET A 24 31.84 2.79 -19.10
N SER A 25 32.63 3.87 -19.03
CA SER A 25 32.42 4.88 -17.97
C SER A 25 31.09 5.62 -18.13
N LEU A 26 30.66 5.92 -19.36
CA LEU A 26 29.35 6.52 -19.63
C LEU A 26 28.20 5.57 -19.29
N PHE A 27 28.37 4.27 -19.56
CA PHE A 27 27.37 3.26 -19.22
C PHE A 27 27.17 3.14 -17.70
N VAL A 28 28.25 3.12 -16.93
CA VAL A 28 28.19 3.07 -15.45
C VAL A 28 27.47 4.30 -14.89
N ILE A 29 27.76 5.50 -15.41
CA ILE A 29 27.08 6.74 -14.99
C ILE A 29 25.58 6.67 -15.29
N LEU A 30 25.20 6.12 -16.43
CA LEU A 30 23.79 5.97 -16.82
C LEU A 30 23.04 4.98 -15.91
N VAL A 31 23.66 3.86 -15.56
CA VAL A 31 23.07 2.89 -14.60
C VAL A 31 22.86 3.51 -13.23
N VAL A 32 23.82 4.31 -12.74
CA VAL A 32 23.70 5.02 -11.45
C VAL A 32 22.60 6.08 -11.47
N ALA A 33 22.44 6.80 -12.60
CA ALA A 33 21.37 7.78 -12.74
C ALA A 33 19.98 7.12 -12.76
N VAL A 34 19.83 6.01 -13.49
CA VAL A 34 18.56 5.27 -13.56
C VAL A 34 18.20 4.66 -12.20
N SER A 35 19.17 4.06 -11.49
CA SER A 35 18.90 3.51 -10.16
C SER A 35 18.49 4.60 -9.16
N ALA A 36 19.13 5.78 -9.18
CA ALA A 36 18.75 6.91 -8.34
C ALA A 36 17.30 7.38 -8.61
N VAL A 37 16.88 7.43 -9.88
CA VAL A 37 15.50 7.81 -10.24
C VAL A 37 14.50 6.78 -9.71
N ILE A 38 14.79 5.48 -9.84
CA ILE A 38 13.95 4.40 -9.32
C ILE A 38 13.84 4.48 -7.79
N TYR A 39 14.95 4.74 -7.09
CA TYR A 39 14.95 4.92 -5.63
C TYR A 39 14.08 6.10 -5.18
N VAL A 40 14.18 7.25 -5.87
CA VAL A 40 13.38 8.44 -5.53
C VAL A 40 11.89 8.23 -5.85
N GLN A 41 11.58 7.52 -6.92
CA GLN A 41 10.19 7.18 -7.28
C GLN A 41 9.59 6.21 -6.25
N ALA A 42 10.36 5.20 -5.82
CA ALA A 42 9.94 4.25 -4.80
C ALA A 42 9.68 4.95 -3.45
N GLU A 43 10.57 5.83 -3.00
CA GLU A 43 10.39 6.65 -1.80
C GLU A 43 9.13 7.53 -1.89
N LYS A 44 8.87 8.16 -3.04
CA LYS A 44 7.67 9.00 -3.25
C LYS A 44 6.37 8.20 -3.26
N THR A 45 6.38 6.97 -3.77
CA THR A 45 5.20 6.09 -3.75
C THR A 45 4.96 5.55 -2.35
N LEU A 46 6.02 5.17 -1.64
CA LEU A 46 5.94 4.71 -0.25
C LEU A 46 5.46 5.82 0.68
N THR A 47 5.99 7.05 0.60
CA THR A 47 5.54 8.17 1.44
C THR A 47 4.09 8.59 1.20
N LYS A 48 3.53 8.33 0.02
CA LYS A 48 2.10 8.59 -0.29
C LYS A 48 1.16 7.51 0.23
N THR A 49 1.65 6.29 0.44
CA THR A 49 0.88 5.16 0.98
C THR A 49 1.21 4.84 2.44
N HIS A 50 2.24 5.47 3.02
CA HIS A 50 2.62 5.30 4.43
C HIS A 50 1.77 6.21 5.33
N VAL A 51 0.64 5.69 5.76
CA VAL A 51 0.02 6.15 7.01
C VAL A 51 1.01 5.81 8.13
N ASN A 52 1.52 6.83 8.84
CA ASN A 52 2.35 6.67 10.03
C ASN A 52 1.56 5.97 11.15
N THR A 53 1.28 4.69 10.99
CA THR A 53 1.17 3.79 12.11
C THR A 53 2.60 3.39 12.41
N LYS A 54 3.07 3.64 13.64
CA LYS A 54 4.25 2.97 14.14
C LYS A 54 3.94 1.47 14.14
N ILE A 55 4.08 0.80 13.00
CA ILE A 55 4.22 -0.63 12.94
C ILE A 55 5.57 -0.87 13.61
N LYS A 56 5.53 -1.02 14.93
CA LYS A 56 6.62 -1.66 15.65
C LYS A 56 6.81 -2.98 14.93
N SER A 57 7.93 -3.11 14.22
CA SER A 57 8.51 -4.37 13.79
C SER A 57 8.99 -5.18 15.01
N SER A 58 8.25 -5.17 16.12
CA SER A 58 8.10 -6.40 16.86
C SER A 58 7.52 -7.36 15.83
N SER A 59 8.40 -8.18 15.26
CA SER A 59 8.10 -9.47 14.64
C SER A 59 6.64 -9.82 14.84
N ILE A 60 5.91 -10.12 13.75
CA ILE A 60 4.74 -10.98 13.84
C ILE A 60 5.22 -12.16 14.67
N SER A 61 4.95 -12.12 15.97
CA SER A 61 5.57 -13.04 16.89
C SER A 61 4.80 -14.29 16.59
N ALA A 62 5.42 -15.22 15.85
CA ALA A 62 4.82 -16.44 15.34
C ALA A 62 4.34 -17.40 16.46
N LYS A 63 4.16 -16.88 17.67
CA LYS A 63 3.69 -17.54 18.88
C LYS A 63 2.26 -17.14 19.26
N LYS A 64 1.71 -16.02 18.75
CA LYS A 64 0.36 -15.54 19.09
C LYS A 64 -0.56 -15.50 17.87
N PRO A 65 -1.87 -15.78 18.03
CA PRO A 65 -2.84 -15.56 16.96
C PRO A 65 -2.86 -14.10 16.51
N LEU A 66 -2.99 -13.89 15.20
CA LEU A 66 -3.08 -12.59 14.55
C LEU A 66 -4.49 -12.43 13.97
N ASN A 67 -5.21 -11.41 14.43
CA ASN A 67 -6.53 -11.04 13.90
C ASN A 67 -6.37 -9.84 12.97
N ILE A 68 -6.93 -9.93 11.76
CA ILE A 68 -6.93 -8.90 10.73
C ILE A 68 -8.37 -8.67 10.29
N LEU A 69 -8.81 -7.42 10.28
CA LEU A 69 -10.06 -7.02 9.66
C LEU A 69 -9.82 -6.69 8.18
N LEU A 70 -10.36 -7.49 7.28
CA LEU A 70 -10.38 -7.23 5.85
C LEU A 70 -11.68 -6.52 5.50
N MET A 71 -11.60 -5.40 4.79
CA MET A 71 -12.77 -4.64 4.34
C MET A 71 -12.72 -4.37 2.85
N GLY A 72 -13.81 -4.68 2.17
CA GLY A 72 -14.09 -4.20 0.82
C GLY A 72 -14.84 -2.88 0.89
N VAL A 73 -14.27 -1.82 0.32
CA VAL A 73 -14.86 -0.48 0.33
C VAL A 73 -15.31 -0.12 -1.08
N ASP A 74 -16.59 0.22 -1.23
CA ASP A 74 -17.08 0.87 -2.44
C ASP A 74 -16.88 2.39 -2.30
N THR A 75 -15.85 2.89 -2.98
CA THR A 75 -15.47 4.30 -3.00
C THR A 75 -16.31 5.13 -3.98
N GLY A 76 -17.22 4.50 -4.72
CA GLY A 76 -18.01 5.14 -5.77
C GLY A 76 -17.18 5.54 -6.99
N ASP A 77 -17.83 6.25 -7.91
CA ASP A 77 -17.22 6.71 -9.16
C ASP A 77 -16.34 7.97 -8.95
N ASN A 78 -15.80 8.47 -10.07
CA ASN A 78 -14.93 9.66 -10.09
C ASN A 78 -15.55 10.91 -9.45
N SER A 79 -16.87 10.99 -9.27
CA SER A 79 -17.54 12.12 -8.62
C SER A 79 -17.26 12.22 -7.12
N ARG A 80 -16.85 11.12 -6.47
CA ARG A 80 -16.45 11.09 -5.06
C ARG A 80 -14.95 11.26 -4.84
N GLY A 81 -14.18 11.44 -5.91
CA GLY A 81 -12.71 11.48 -5.90
C GLY A 81 -12.06 10.20 -6.46
N GLY A 82 -12.86 9.28 -7.02
CA GLY A 82 -12.39 8.07 -7.66
C GLY A 82 -11.68 7.10 -6.70
N ALA A 83 -10.83 6.23 -7.25
CA ALA A 83 -10.08 5.21 -6.50
C ALA A 83 -9.21 5.77 -5.35
N ASP A 84 -8.88 7.07 -5.39
CA ASP A 84 -8.05 7.76 -4.40
C ASP A 84 -8.86 8.31 -3.21
N SER A 85 -10.18 8.44 -3.37
CA SER A 85 -11.09 8.78 -2.30
C SER A 85 -11.46 7.50 -1.55
N TRP A 86 -10.92 7.31 -0.35
CA TRP A 86 -11.38 6.24 0.55
C TRP A 86 -12.75 6.55 1.20
N ASN A 87 -13.45 7.57 0.70
CA ASN A 87 -14.80 7.92 1.10
C ASN A 87 -15.78 6.96 0.44
N GLY A 88 -16.50 6.17 1.22
CA GLY A 88 -17.30 5.08 0.68
C GLY A 88 -18.03 4.30 1.76
N ASN A 89 -18.64 3.20 1.34
CA ASN A 89 -19.29 2.24 2.22
C ASN A 89 -18.47 0.96 2.31
N SER A 90 -18.44 0.33 3.48
CA SER A 90 -17.87 -1.01 3.63
C SER A 90 -18.91 -2.07 3.25
N ASP A 91 -18.81 -2.59 2.03
CA ASP A 91 -19.74 -3.60 1.50
C ASP A 91 -19.38 -5.03 1.92
N SER A 92 -18.11 -5.27 2.28
CA SER A 92 -17.64 -6.54 2.80
C SER A 92 -16.77 -6.32 4.03
N GLN A 93 -16.99 -7.12 5.07
CA GLN A 93 -16.26 -7.08 6.34
C GLN A 93 -15.95 -8.51 6.75
N ILE A 94 -14.67 -8.86 6.80
CA ILE A 94 -14.21 -10.22 7.05
C ILE A 94 -13.13 -10.19 8.13
N ILE A 95 -13.29 -11.03 9.15
CA ILE A 95 -12.26 -11.25 10.16
C ILE A 95 -11.43 -12.45 9.73
N LEU A 96 -10.13 -12.21 9.54
CA LEU A 96 -9.12 -13.23 9.28
C LEU A 96 -8.31 -13.45 10.56
N THR A 97 -8.35 -14.66 11.09
CA THR A 97 -7.56 -15.07 12.25
C THR A 97 -6.54 -16.12 11.83
N LEU A 98 -5.25 -15.78 11.98
CA LEU A 98 -4.12 -16.65 11.71
C LEU A 98 -3.55 -17.17 13.03
N ASN A 99 -3.65 -18.46 13.30
CA ASN A 99 -3.08 -19.07 14.50
C ASN A 99 -1.84 -19.91 14.15
N PRO A 100 -0.62 -19.39 14.39
CA PRO A 100 0.60 -20.10 14.01
C PRO A 100 0.90 -21.33 14.87
N ARG A 101 0.27 -21.45 16.05
CA ARG A 101 0.45 -22.61 16.94
C ARG A 101 -0.33 -23.82 16.47
N THR A 102 -1.60 -23.61 16.11
CA THR A 102 -2.46 -24.67 15.57
C THR A 102 -2.32 -24.82 14.06
N LYS A 103 -1.63 -23.89 13.39
CA LYS A 103 -1.53 -23.79 11.92
C LYS A 103 -2.90 -23.70 11.25
N THR A 104 -3.85 -23.05 11.92
CA THR A 104 -5.21 -22.87 11.43
C THR A 104 -5.45 -21.42 11.03
N THR A 105 -6.15 -21.26 9.92
CA THR A 105 -6.69 -19.98 9.47
C THR A 105 -8.20 -20.03 9.57
N THR A 106 -8.79 -19.04 10.25
CA THR A 106 -10.24 -18.89 10.36
C THR A 106 -10.65 -17.62 9.65
N ILE A 107 -11.67 -17.71 8.81
CA ILE A 107 -12.23 -16.60 8.05
C ILE A 107 -13.71 -16.52 8.42
N ILE A 108 -14.14 -15.36 8.92
CA ILE A 108 -15.53 -15.13 9.33
C ILE A 108 -16.01 -13.83 8.69
N SER A 109 -17.05 -13.92 7.86
CA SER A 109 -17.76 -12.75 7.37
C SER A 109 -18.63 -12.16 8.47
N VAL A 110 -18.61 -10.84 8.60
CA VAL A 110 -19.47 -10.08 9.51
C VAL A 110 -20.65 -9.55 8.71
N GLU A 111 -21.86 -9.83 9.17
CA GLU A 111 -23.08 -9.43 8.48
C GLU A 111 -23.25 -7.90 8.53
N ARG A 112 -23.29 -7.27 7.36
CA ARG A 112 -23.26 -5.81 7.19
C ARG A 112 -24.51 -5.11 7.74
N ASP A 113 -25.63 -5.83 7.74
CA ASP A 113 -26.95 -5.33 8.14
C ASP A 113 -27.27 -5.59 9.62
N THR A 114 -26.32 -6.14 10.39
CA THR A 114 -26.47 -6.32 11.84
C THR A 114 -26.66 -4.97 12.51
N MET A 115 -27.75 -4.78 13.26
CA MET A 115 -27.93 -3.60 14.11
C MET A 115 -26.93 -3.64 15.26
N THR A 116 -26.13 -2.58 15.40
CA THR A 116 -25.09 -2.48 16.43
C THR A 116 -24.86 -1.03 16.86
N ASN A 117 -24.17 -0.88 17.99
CA ASN A 117 -23.72 0.42 18.46
C ASN A 117 -22.39 0.75 17.79
N ILE A 118 -22.39 1.77 16.96
CA ILE A 118 -21.19 2.29 16.31
C ILE A 118 -20.37 3.05 17.35
N GLU A 119 -19.17 2.57 17.62
CA GLU A 119 -18.27 3.15 18.61
C GLU A 119 -17.12 3.89 17.95
N ASP A 120 -16.70 5.00 18.58
CA ASP A 120 -15.48 5.70 18.20
C ASP A 120 -14.21 5.02 18.77
N ALA A 121 -13.04 5.60 18.49
CA ALA A 121 -11.76 5.09 18.99
C ALA A 121 -11.68 4.95 20.52
N SER A 122 -12.45 5.74 21.27
CA SER A 122 -12.50 5.69 22.73
C SER A 122 -13.52 4.68 23.27
N GLY A 123 -14.30 4.05 22.40
CA GLY A 123 -15.40 3.16 22.76
C GLY A 123 -16.70 3.91 23.10
N LYS A 124 -16.78 5.21 22.79
CA LYS A 124 -17.99 5.98 22.99
C LYS A 124 -18.95 5.71 21.83
N ILE A 125 -20.19 5.37 22.16
CA ILE A 125 -21.26 5.16 21.20
C ILE A 125 -21.58 6.48 20.50
N GLN A 126 -21.45 6.51 19.18
CA GLN A 126 -21.78 7.66 18.33
C GLN A 126 -23.18 7.53 17.74
N SER A 127 -23.62 6.30 17.45
CA SER A 127 -24.94 6.01 16.89
C SER A 127 -25.27 4.53 17.01
N THR A 128 -26.55 4.17 16.93
CA THR A 128 -27.00 2.77 16.76
C THR A 128 -27.55 2.60 15.34
N GLN A 129 -26.86 1.84 14.50
CA GLN A 129 -27.16 1.65 13.08
C GLN A 129 -26.71 0.26 12.61
N LYS A 130 -26.90 -0.04 11.32
CA LYS A 130 -26.32 -1.21 10.68
C LYS A 130 -24.79 -1.18 10.76
N MET A 131 -24.17 -2.35 10.89
CA MET A 131 -22.71 -2.52 11.05
C MET A 131 -21.90 -1.79 9.98
N ASN A 132 -22.34 -1.81 8.72
CA ASN A 132 -21.67 -1.10 7.63
C ASN A 132 -21.58 0.42 7.81
N ALA A 133 -22.43 1.03 8.64
CA ALA A 133 -22.38 2.46 8.91
C ALA A 133 -21.11 2.87 9.68
N ALA A 134 -20.41 1.94 10.33
CA ALA A 134 -19.20 2.24 11.11
C ALA A 134 -18.12 2.95 10.27
N TYR A 135 -17.90 2.46 9.04
CA TYR A 135 -16.89 3.00 8.15
C TYR A 135 -17.20 4.44 7.68
N PRO A 136 -18.34 4.74 7.02
CA PRO A 136 -18.65 6.10 6.56
C PRO A 136 -18.82 7.09 7.72
N LEU A 137 -19.37 6.67 8.87
CA LEU A 137 -19.48 7.54 10.05
C LEU A 137 -18.09 7.94 10.57
N GLY A 138 -17.16 6.98 10.69
CA GLY A 138 -15.79 7.27 11.06
C GLY A 138 -15.09 8.14 10.01
N PHE A 139 -15.33 7.89 8.72
CA PHE A 139 -14.76 8.70 7.63
C PHE A 139 -15.21 10.16 7.71
N ASN A 140 -16.50 10.41 7.92
CA ASN A 140 -17.03 11.76 8.08
C ASN A 140 -16.52 12.47 9.35
N ASN A 141 -16.11 11.72 10.37
CA ASN A 141 -15.59 12.26 11.62
C ASN A 141 -14.10 12.66 11.54
N GLY A 142 -13.28 11.92 10.79
CA GLY A 142 -11.82 12.17 10.77
C GLY A 142 -11.06 11.49 9.63
N GLY A 143 -11.74 11.23 8.50
CA GLY A 143 -11.17 10.58 7.34
C GLY A 143 -10.87 9.09 7.56
N LEU A 144 -9.99 8.54 6.70
CA LEU A 144 -9.73 7.11 6.63
C LEU A 144 -9.29 6.48 7.95
N SER A 145 -8.43 7.17 8.71
CA SER A 145 -7.95 6.67 9.99
C SER A 145 -9.11 6.46 10.98
N SER A 146 -10.05 7.40 11.03
CA SER A 146 -11.25 7.29 11.87
C SER A 146 -12.22 6.25 11.32
N ALA A 147 -12.40 6.16 10.00
CA ALA A 147 -13.24 5.15 9.35
C ALA A 147 -12.89 3.72 9.77
N VAL A 148 -11.60 3.39 9.64
CA VAL A 148 -11.08 2.07 10.01
C VAL A 148 -11.14 1.85 11.51
N THR A 149 -10.82 2.87 12.31
CA THR A 149 -10.85 2.74 13.78
C THR A 149 -12.26 2.47 14.30
N TYR A 150 -13.27 3.18 13.79
CA TYR A 150 -14.67 2.96 14.15
C TYR A 150 -15.11 1.54 13.76
N ALA A 151 -14.77 1.09 12.54
CA ALA A 151 -15.08 -0.26 12.09
C ALA A 151 -14.43 -1.34 12.96
N MET A 152 -13.10 -1.25 13.21
CA MET A 152 -12.38 -2.20 14.06
C MET A 152 -12.96 -2.24 15.48
N LYS A 153 -13.27 -1.08 16.06
CA LYS A 153 -13.78 -1.00 17.42
C LYS A 153 -15.18 -1.57 17.54
N THR A 154 -16.08 -1.17 16.63
CA THR A 154 -17.47 -1.64 16.57
C THR A 154 -17.53 -3.15 16.34
N ILE A 155 -16.88 -3.65 15.29
CA ILE A 155 -16.87 -5.09 14.95
C ILE A 155 -16.21 -5.87 16.07
N GLY A 156 -15.04 -5.41 16.55
CA GLY A 156 -14.30 -6.06 17.61
C GLY A 156 -15.11 -6.23 18.89
N ASN A 157 -15.81 -5.18 19.33
CA ASN A 157 -16.69 -5.27 20.49
C ASN A 157 -17.88 -6.19 20.23
N GLN A 158 -18.51 -6.15 19.04
CA GLN A 158 -19.64 -7.01 18.69
C GLN A 158 -19.28 -8.50 18.74
N VAL A 159 -18.08 -8.87 18.27
CA VAL A 159 -17.62 -10.27 18.25
C VAL A 159 -16.76 -10.67 19.46
N GLY A 160 -16.51 -9.74 20.38
CA GLY A 160 -15.66 -9.97 21.55
C GLY A 160 -14.17 -10.17 21.24
N LEU A 161 -13.67 -9.61 20.13
CA LEU A 161 -12.26 -9.70 19.70
C LEU A 161 -11.59 -8.33 19.70
N ASN A 162 -10.33 -8.28 20.09
CA ASN A 162 -9.51 -7.10 19.86
C ASN A 162 -8.92 -7.11 18.45
N LEU A 163 -9.34 -6.16 17.62
CA LEU A 163 -8.90 -5.99 16.23
C LEU A 163 -7.90 -4.84 16.14
N ASN A 164 -6.63 -5.15 15.93
CA ASN A 164 -5.53 -4.18 15.88
C ASN A 164 -4.88 -4.05 14.50
N ASN A 165 -5.29 -4.89 13.56
CA ASN A 165 -4.75 -4.92 12.21
C ASN A 165 -5.91 -4.90 11.23
N PHE A 166 -5.71 -4.22 10.10
CA PHE A 166 -6.71 -4.12 9.07
C PHE A 166 -6.07 -4.14 7.69
N MET A 167 -6.88 -4.46 6.70
CA MET A 167 -6.61 -4.28 5.29
C MET A 167 -7.88 -3.78 4.64
N ILE A 168 -7.75 -2.77 3.79
CA ILE A 168 -8.84 -2.20 3.02
C ILE A 168 -8.51 -2.37 1.54
N VAL A 169 -9.50 -2.77 0.75
CA VAL A 169 -9.40 -2.90 -0.70
C VAL A 169 -10.62 -2.25 -1.32
N ASN A 170 -10.42 -1.43 -2.34
CA ASN A 170 -11.50 -0.91 -3.17
C ASN A 170 -11.75 -1.84 -4.36
N MET A 171 -12.82 -1.61 -5.13
CA MET A 171 -13.19 -2.48 -6.25
C MET A 171 -12.11 -2.54 -7.33
N ASP A 172 -11.48 -1.41 -7.66
CA ASP A 172 -10.37 -1.37 -8.63
C ASP A 172 -9.15 -2.17 -8.14
N GLY A 173 -8.80 -2.03 -6.86
CA GLY A 173 -7.73 -2.77 -6.23
C GLY A 173 -7.99 -4.28 -6.22
N LEU A 174 -9.23 -4.69 -6.02
CA LEU A 174 -9.63 -6.10 -6.08
C LEU A 174 -9.50 -6.65 -7.51
N VAL A 175 -9.99 -5.91 -8.52
CA VAL A 175 -9.86 -6.30 -9.93
C VAL A 175 -8.40 -6.44 -10.35
N ASN A 176 -7.55 -5.47 -9.98
CA ASN A 176 -6.12 -5.51 -10.27
C ASN A 176 -5.44 -6.71 -9.59
N LEU A 177 -5.75 -6.98 -8.31
CA LEU A 177 -5.21 -8.13 -7.59
C LEU A 177 -5.54 -9.45 -8.29
N VAL A 178 -6.78 -9.63 -8.75
CA VAL A 178 -7.21 -10.83 -9.47
C VAL A 178 -6.48 -10.97 -10.81
N ASN A 179 -6.33 -9.87 -11.55
CA ASN A 179 -5.61 -9.89 -12.82
C ASN A 179 -4.11 -10.20 -12.64
N ASP A 180 -3.47 -9.67 -11.61
CA ASP A 180 -2.04 -9.87 -11.32
C ASP A 180 -1.71 -11.33 -10.97
N VAL A 181 -2.65 -12.06 -10.36
CA VAL A 181 -2.49 -13.50 -10.07
C VAL A 181 -2.92 -14.42 -11.22
N GLY A 182 -3.36 -13.84 -12.35
CA GLY A 182 -3.77 -14.60 -13.54
C GLY A 182 -5.21 -15.11 -13.52
N GLY A 183 -6.10 -14.49 -12.74
CA GLY A 183 -7.46 -14.95 -12.50
C GLY A 183 -7.56 -15.93 -11.33
N VAL A 184 -8.77 -16.44 -11.09
CA VAL A 184 -9.06 -17.49 -10.08
C VAL A 184 -9.53 -18.77 -10.74
#